data_AF-L9YAC2-F1
#
_entry.id   AF-L9YAC2-F1
#
_cell.length_a   1.000
_cell.length_b   1.000
_cell.length_c   1.000
_cell.angle_alpha   90.00
_cell.angle_beta   90.00
_cell.angle_gamma   90.00
#
_symmetry.space_group_name_H-M   'P 1'
#
loop_
_entity.id
_entity.type
_entity.pdbx_description
1 polymer ?
#
loop_
_entity_poly.entity_id
_entity_poly.type
_entity_poly.pdbx_seq_one_letter_code
_entity_poly.pdbx_strand_id
1 'polypeptide(L)'
;MSERESAAITRDDRAINWRQDSSSITLYEEDNPDAWIRADFEAGVAPKHRLFMICDACGAVFAQRVKPGKGTTCGDCGTTFEHDGDATRPSH
;
A
#
# COMPACT_ATOMS: atom_id res chain seq x y z
N MET A 1 -39.05 -13.87 15.19
CA MET A 1 -38.29 -13.16 14.14
C MET A 1 -37.91 -11.82 14.71
N SER A 2 -36.62 -11.58 14.95
CA SER A 2 -36.11 -10.32 15.48
C SER A 2 -35.34 -9.67 14.35
N GLU A 3 -35.90 -8.59 13.83
CA GLU A 3 -35.32 -7.78 12.76
C GLU A 3 -34.00 -7.18 13.27
N ARG A 4 -32.90 -7.89 13.03
CA ARG A 4 -31.58 -7.27 13.00
C ARG A 4 -31.51 -6.59 11.64
N GLU A 5 -32.00 -5.37 11.61
CA GLU A 5 -31.80 -4.44 10.53
C GLU A 5 -30.28 -4.30 10.38
N SER A 6 -29.73 -5.05 9.42
CA SER A 6 -28.38 -4.85 8.93
C SER A 6 -28.37 -3.45 8.36
N ALA A 7 -27.98 -2.47 9.18
CA ALA A 7 -27.57 -1.17 8.70
C ALA A 7 -26.37 -1.43 7.77
N ALA A 8 -26.67 -1.71 6.50
CA ALA A 8 -25.71 -1.71 5.45
C ALA A 8 -25.13 -0.30 5.48
N ILE A 9 -23.92 -0.22 6.04
CA ILE A 9 -23.08 0.96 5.99
C ILE A 9 -23.14 1.42 4.55
N THR A 10 -23.82 2.54 4.31
CA THR A 10 -23.78 3.22 3.02
C THR A 10 -22.30 3.43 2.78
N ARG A 11 -21.73 2.65 1.86
CA ARG A 11 -20.34 2.78 1.47
C ARG A 11 -20.24 4.21 0.98
N ASP A 12 -19.68 5.08 1.81
CA ASP A 12 -19.38 6.43 1.40
C ASP A 12 -18.41 6.25 0.23
N ASP A 13 -18.87 6.51 -0.99
CA ASP A 13 -18.09 6.36 -2.22
C ASP A 13 -16.97 7.42 -2.30
N ARG A 14 -16.74 8.15 -1.19
CA ARG A 14 -15.63 9.06 -1.03
C ARG A 14 -14.32 8.28 -1.12
N ALA A 15 -13.57 8.56 -2.19
CA ALA A 15 -12.23 8.05 -2.36
C ALA A 15 -11.39 8.44 -1.14
N ILE A 16 -10.74 7.46 -0.52
CA ILE A 16 -9.85 7.68 0.62
C ILE A 16 -8.54 8.25 0.07
N ASN A 17 -8.11 9.41 0.58
CA ASN A 17 -6.80 9.95 0.21
C ASN A 17 -5.70 9.10 0.87
N TRP A 18 -4.74 8.67 0.06
CA TRP A 18 -3.60 7.89 0.52
C TRP A 18 -2.34 8.27 -0.24
N ARG A 19 -1.20 8.13 0.43
CA ARG A 19 0.13 8.24 -0.18
C ARG A 19 1.03 7.15 0.36
N GLN A 20 2.01 6.76 -0.45
CA GLN A 20 3.00 5.75 -0.08
C GLN A 20 4.40 6.29 -0.34
N ASP A 21 5.33 5.96 0.55
CA ASP A 21 6.76 6.12 0.36
C ASP A 21 7.47 4.76 0.45
N SER A 22 8.80 4.75 0.40
CA SER A 22 9.60 3.52 0.47
C SER A 22 9.48 2.78 1.81
N SER A 23 9.01 3.44 2.86
CA SER A 23 9.01 2.95 4.24
C SER A 23 7.63 2.87 4.87
N SER A 24 6.60 3.51 4.32
CA SER A 24 5.27 3.53 4.91
C SER A 24 4.16 3.84 3.91
N ILE A 25 2.92 3.53 4.31
CA ILE A 25 1.69 4.03 3.69
C ILE A 25 0.96 4.92 4.70
N THR A 26 0.45 6.05 4.23
CA THR A 26 -0.33 7.00 5.04
C THR A 26 -1.68 7.24 4.39
N LEU A 27 -2.75 6.98 5.14
CA LEU A 27 -4.12 7.37 4.82
C LEU A 27 -4.41 8.66 5.58
N TYR A 28 -5.04 9.65 4.94
CA TYR A 28 -5.23 10.97 5.54
C TYR A 28 -6.51 11.66 5.04
N GLU A 29 -6.94 12.70 5.74
CA GLU A 29 -7.96 13.65 5.29
C GLU A 29 -7.30 15.00 4.98
N GLU A 30 -7.59 15.61 3.82
CA GLU A 30 -6.94 16.88 3.42
C GLU A 30 -7.34 18.05 4.33
N ASP A 31 -8.60 18.09 4.74
CA ASP A 31 -9.16 19.15 5.57
C ASP A 31 -8.90 18.95 7.08
N ASN A 32 -8.28 17.83 7.47
CA ASN A 32 -8.01 17.51 8.86
C ASN A 32 -6.60 16.89 9.04
N PRO A 33 -5.59 17.71 9.38
CA PRO A 33 -4.20 17.26 9.48
C PRO A 33 -3.95 16.28 10.64
N ASP A 34 -4.87 16.20 11.62
CA ASP A 34 -4.77 15.25 12.74
C ASP A 34 -5.45 13.91 12.44
N ALA A 35 -6.19 13.80 11.35
CA ALA A 35 -6.87 12.57 10.93
C ALA A 35 -6.01 11.79 9.92
N TRP A 36 -5.04 11.03 10.43
CA TRP A 36 -4.25 10.11 9.61
C TRP A 36 -4.00 8.76 10.28
N ILE A 37 -3.85 7.74 9.44
CA ILE A 37 -3.38 6.40 9.82
C ILE A 37 -2.09 6.15 9.04
N ARG A 38 -1.00 5.83 9.75
CA ARG A 38 0.27 5.44 9.13
C ARG A 38 0.61 4.00 9.47
N ALA A 39 0.99 3.24 8.46
CA ALA A 39 1.52 1.89 8.59
C ALA A 39 2.93 1.84 8.01
N ASP A 40 3.92 1.55 8.87
CA ASP A 40 5.31 1.40 8.46
C ASP A 40 5.59 -0.02 7.93
N PHE A 41 6.40 -0.12 6.88
CA PHE A 41 6.93 -1.38 6.37
C PHE A 41 8.10 -1.83 7.24
N GLU A 42 7.89 -2.91 7.99
CA GLU A 42 8.95 -3.57 8.75
C GLU A 42 9.53 -4.72 7.93
N ALA A 43 10.82 -4.67 7.60
CA ALA A 43 11.51 -5.83 7.04
C ALA A 43 11.87 -6.79 8.17
N GLY A 44 11.67 -8.09 7.95
CA GLY A 44 11.94 -9.11 8.96
C GLY A 44 10.69 -9.70 9.63
N VAL A 45 9.48 -9.33 9.20
CA VAL A 45 8.24 -9.94 9.71
C VAL A 45 8.27 -11.46 9.50
N ALA A 46 7.72 -12.18 10.49
CA ALA A 46 7.54 -13.62 10.43
C ALA A 46 6.92 -14.03 9.08
N PRO A 47 7.38 -15.12 8.43
CA PRO A 47 6.96 -15.49 7.07
C PRO A 47 5.44 -15.47 6.81
N LYS A 48 4.64 -15.79 7.83
CA LYS A 48 3.16 -15.77 7.79
C LYS A 48 2.51 -14.38 7.68
N HIS A 49 3.27 -13.31 7.84
CA HIS A 49 2.80 -11.91 7.83
C HIS A 49 3.57 -11.05 6.82
N ARG A 50 4.39 -11.64 5.96
CA ARG A 50 5.11 -10.90 4.92
C ARG A 50 4.13 -10.43 3.86
N LEU A 51 4.27 -9.17 3.46
CA LEU A 51 3.62 -8.67 2.26
C LEU A 51 4.14 -9.44 1.04
N PHE A 52 3.33 -9.56 0.00
CA PHE A 52 3.71 -10.17 -1.26
C PHE A 52 3.84 -9.09 -2.32
N MET A 53 4.81 -9.25 -3.23
CA MET A 53 4.91 -8.47 -4.45
C MET A 53 4.63 -9.37 -5.65
N ILE A 54 4.05 -8.78 -6.69
CA ILE A 54 3.76 -9.43 -7.97
C ILE A 54 4.62 -8.75 -9.03
N CYS A 55 5.28 -9.54 -9.88
CA CYS A 55 6.00 -9.00 -11.03
C CYS A 55 5.04 -8.75 -12.19
N ASP A 56 4.95 -7.51 -12.66
CA ASP A 56 4.08 -7.15 -13.80
C ASP A 56 4.53 -7.76 -15.13
N ALA A 57 5.81 -8.12 -15.26
CA ALA A 57 6.36 -8.65 -16.51
C ALA A 57 6.11 -10.15 -16.69
N CYS A 58 6.25 -10.94 -15.62
CA CYS A 58 6.15 -12.41 -15.70
C CYS A 58 5.08 -13.03 -14.78
N GLY A 59 4.42 -12.23 -13.94
CA GLY A 59 3.38 -12.69 -13.02
C GLY A 59 3.90 -13.43 -11.77
N ALA A 60 5.21 -13.52 -11.58
CA ALA A 60 5.79 -14.18 -10.40
C ALA A 60 5.36 -13.47 -9.10
N VAL A 61 4.99 -14.27 -8.08
CA VAL A 61 4.59 -13.79 -6.76
C VAL A 61 5.65 -14.16 -5.75
N PHE A 62 6.20 -13.17 -5.05
CA PHE A 62 7.27 -13.37 -4.08
C PHE A 62 6.97 -12.67 -2.76
N ALA A 63 7.26 -13.36 -1.66
CA ALA A 63 7.23 -12.75 -0.34
C ALA A 63 8.26 -11.62 -0.31
N GLN A 64 7.82 -10.42 0.09
CA GLN A 64 8.67 -9.27 0.24
C GLN A 64 9.64 -9.51 1.40
N ARG A 65 10.94 -9.58 1.10
CA ARG A 65 11.99 -9.91 2.08
C ARG A 65 12.68 -8.67 2.67
N VAL A 66 12.56 -7.53 1.98
CA VAL A 66 13.22 -6.26 2.30
C VAL A 66 12.19 -5.12 2.30
N LYS A 67 12.50 -3.99 2.93
CA LYS A 67 11.63 -2.81 2.83
C LYS A 67 11.52 -2.39 1.36
N PRO A 68 10.37 -1.85 0.91
CA PRO A 68 10.28 -1.29 -0.44
C PRO A 68 11.39 -0.26 -0.65
N GLY A 69 12.08 -0.34 -1.77
CA GLY A 69 13.11 0.63 -2.15
C GLY A 69 12.62 1.57 -3.25
N LYS A 70 13.53 2.34 -3.83
CA LYS A 70 13.28 3.09 -5.08
C LYS A 70 13.14 2.18 -6.32
N GLY A 71 13.22 0.87 -6.14
CA GLY A 71 13.06 -0.08 -7.22
C GLY A 71 13.04 -1.51 -6.70
N THR A 72 12.69 -2.42 -7.60
CA THR A 72 12.60 -3.86 -7.35
C THR A 72 13.03 -4.60 -8.61
N THR A 73 13.94 -5.56 -8.46
CA THR A 73 14.30 -6.50 -9.53
C THR A 73 13.64 -7.84 -9.27
N CYS A 74 12.91 -8.36 -10.27
CA CYS A 74 12.33 -9.69 -10.21
C CYS A 74 13.42 -10.75 -10.20
N GLY A 75 13.42 -11.63 -9.20
CA GLY A 75 14.36 -12.75 -9.12
C GLY A 75 14.16 -13.81 -10.21
N ASP A 76 12.98 -13.88 -10.82
CA ASP A 76 12.62 -14.91 -11.80
C ASP A 76 12.92 -14.47 -13.23
N CYS A 77 12.43 -13.30 -13.67
CA CYS A 77 12.65 -12.81 -15.04
C CYS A 77 13.72 -11.73 -15.17
N GLY A 78 14.27 -11.23 -14.06
CA GLY A 78 15.31 -10.19 -14.05
C GLY A 78 14.82 -8.77 -14.37
N THR A 79 13.52 -8.58 -14.64
CA THR A 79 12.97 -7.24 -14.90
C THR A 79 13.11 -6.35 -13.68
N THR A 80 13.65 -5.15 -13.87
CA THR A 80 13.75 -4.13 -12.83
C THR A 80 12.66 -3.08 -13.04
N PHE A 81 11.93 -2.80 -11.96
CA PHE A 81 10.94 -1.75 -11.87
C PHE A 81 11.51 -0.65 -10.99
N GLU A 82 11.48 0.58 -11.46
CA GLU A 82 11.72 1.75 -10.62
C GLU A 82 10.39 2.13 -9.98
N HIS A 83 10.40 2.27 -8.66
CA HIS A 83 9.27 2.82 -7.93
C HIS A 83 9.60 4.28 -7.77
N ASP A 84 8.88 5.17 -8.46
CA ASP A 84 9.07 6.61 -8.33
C ASP A 84 8.96 6.99 -6.84
N GLY A 85 10.13 7.17 -6.23
CA GLY A 85 10.24 7.79 -4.93
C GLY A 85 10.02 9.27 -5.14
N ASP A 86 8.95 9.77 -4.52
CA ASP A 86 8.58 11.18 -4.43
C ASP A 86 7.76 11.74 -5.60
N ALA A 87 6.45 11.49 -5.57
CA ALA A 87 5.48 12.38 -6.20
C ALA A 87 4.97 13.42 -5.19
N THR A 88 5.87 14.25 -4.66
CA THR A 88 5.50 15.65 -4.39
C THR A 88 5.22 16.31 -5.74
N ARG A 89 4.09 15.99 -6.37
CA ARG A 89 3.60 16.73 -7.53
C ARG A 89 2.73 17.86 -6.97
N PRO A 90 3.17 19.14 -6.99
CA PRO A 90 2.28 20.23 -6.63
C PRO A 90 1.18 20.28 -7.69
N SER A 91 -0.06 20.04 -7.29
CA SER A 91 -1.21 20.37 -8.12
C SER A 91 -1.24 21.90 -8.25
N HIS A 92 -1.09 22.37 -9.49
CA HIS A 92 -1.37 23.75 -9.88
C HIS A 92 -2.85 24.09 -9.73
#